data_AF-A0A7W8ZTH3-F1
#
_entry.id   AF-A0A7W8ZTH3-F1
#
_cell.length_a   1.000
_cell.length_b   1.000
_cell.length_c   1.000
_cell.angle_alpha   90.00
_cell.angle_beta   90.00
_cell.angle_gamma   90.00
#
_symmetry.space_group_name_H-M   'P 1'
#
loop_
_entity.id
_entity.type
_entity.pdbx_description
1 polymer ?
#
loop_
_entity_poly.entity_id
_entity_poly.type
_entity_poly.pdbx_seq_one_letter_code
_entity_poly.pdbx_strand_id
1 'polypeptide(L)'
;MFRRESLHELETKIATIDAEIAAHALASEPVKAAHEVIEANTGQDAEVVSRELAERNLPTLEEIGKIQVRGTVSWWSLHRDRKKLVEKVARLPAE
;
A
#
# COMPACT_ATOMS: atom_id res chain seq x y z
N MET A 1 -31.35 -14.60 6.98
CA MET A 1 -31.56 -14.44 5.52
C MET A 1 -30.31 -13.74 4.98
N PHE A 2 -29.38 -14.46 4.37
CA PHE A 2 -28.17 -13.84 3.80
C PHE A 2 -28.56 -13.21 2.45
N ARG A 3 -28.69 -11.89 2.39
CA ARG A 3 -28.73 -11.20 1.09
C ARG A 3 -27.39 -11.48 0.41
N ARG A 4 -27.43 -12.08 -0.78
CA ARG A 4 -26.29 -12.02 -1.69
C ARG A 4 -26.08 -10.56 -2.01
N GLU A 5 -24.88 -10.06 -1.72
CA GLU A 5 -24.45 -8.75 -2.19
C GLU A 5 -24.46 -8.78 -3.73
N SER A 6 -25.03 -7.74 -4.33
CA SER A 6 -25.04 -7.58 -5.78
C SER A 6 -23.62 -7.34 -6.31
N LEU A 7 -23.40 -7.61 -7.60
CA LEU A 7 -22.14 -7.30 -8.26
C LEU A 7 -21.74 -5.83 -8.05
N HIS A 8 -22.70 -4.92 -8.22
CA HIS A 8 -22.51 -3.48 -8.03
C HIS A 8 -22.06 -3.09 -6.61
N GLU A 9 -22.61 -3.73 -5.58
CA GLU A 9 -22.19 -3.51 -4.19
C GLU A 9 -20.75 -3.99 -3.95
N LEU A 10 -20.35 -5.11 -4.55
CA LEU A 10 -18.98 -5.63 -4.44
C LEU A 10 -17.98 -4.74 -5.18
N GLU A 11 -18.32 -4.28 -6.38
CA GLU A 11 -17.51 -3.33 -7.15
C GLU A 11 -17.33 -2.02 -6.39
N THR A 12 -18.40 -1.49 -5.80
CA THR A 12 -18.34 -0.29 -4.97
C THR A 12 -17.38 -0.48 -3.79
N LYS A 13 -17.43 -1.63 -3.11
CA LYS A 13 -16.51 -1.94 -2.00
C LYS A 13 -15.06 -2.06 -2.45
N ILE A 14 -14.82 -2.66 -3.61
CA ILE A 14 -13.47 -2.71 -4.20
C ILE A 14 -12.96 -1.30 -4.47
N ALA A 15 -13.79 -0.44 -5.08
CA ALA A 15 -13.42 0.95 -5.36
C ALA A 15 -13.11 1.74 -4.07
N THR A 16 -13.88 1.52 -2.99
CA THR A 16 -13.58 2.13 -1.68
C THR A 16 -12.24 1.67 -1.14
N ILE A 17 -11.96 0.36 -1.13
CA ILE A 17 -10.67 -0.16 -0.65
C ILE A 17 -9.52 0.33 -1.54
N ASP A 18 -9.72 0.43 -2.86
CA ASP A 18 -8.71 0.95 -3.79
C ASP A 18 -8.39 2.43 -3.47
N ALA A 19 -9.39 3.23 -3.11
CA ALA A 19 -9.17 4.60 -2.65
C ALA A 19 -8.42 4.66 -1.30
N GLU A 20 -8.74 3.77 -0.35
CA GLU A 20 -8.02 3.69 0.93
C GLU A 20 -6.56 3.25 0.76
N ILE A 21 -6.31 2.31 -0.16
CA ILE A 21 -4.96 1.91 -0.56
C ILE A 21 -4.22 3.10 -1.17
N ALA A 22 -4.84 3.82 -2.11
CA ALA A 22 -4.21 4.98 -2.75
C ALA A 22 -3.88 6.11 -1.75
N ALA A 23 -4.71 6.30 -0.73
CA ALA A 23 -4.52 7.32 0.30
C ALA A 23 -3.55 6.91 1.43
N HIS A 24 -3.13 5.65 1.46
CA HIS A 24 -2.31 5.13 2.57
C HIS A 24 -0.89 5.72 2.56
N ALA A 25 -0.29 5.93 3.74
CA ALA A 25 1.05 6.49 3.86
C ALA A 25 2.12 5.68 3.10
N LEU A 26 2.00 4.35 3.07
CA LEU A 26 2.89 3.47 2.31
C LEU A 26 2.72 3.57 0.78
N ALA A 27 1.61 4.13 0.30
CA ALA A 27 1.38 4.39 -1.12
C ALA A 27 1.89 5.77 -1.56
N SER A 28 2.32 6.61 -0.62
CA SER A 28 2.74 7.98 -0.92
C SER A 28 4.01 8.03 -1.77
N GLU A 29 4.05 8.98 -2.70
CA GLU A 29 5.21 9.18 -3.59
C GLU A 29 6.53 9.40 -2.84
N PRO A 30 6.60 10.18 -1.74
CA PRO A 30 7.84 10.33 -0.98
C PRO A 30 8.35 9.02 -0.39
N VAL A 31 7.45 8.13 0.04
CA VAL A 31 7.83 6.82 0.60
C VAL A 31 8.33 5.89 -0.50
N LYS A 32 7.67 5.87 -1.66
CA LYS A 32 8.13 5.10 -2.84
C LYS A 32 9.51 5.57 -3.30
N ALA A 33 9.69 6.88 -3.49
CA ALA A 33 10.96 7.46 -3.90
C ALA A 33 12.08 7.18 -2.89
N ALA A 34 11.77 7.17 -1.59
CA ALA A 34 12.73 6.79 -0.56
C ALA A 34 13.11 5.30 -0.61
N HIS A 35 12.15 4.41 -0.88
CA HIS A 35 12.43 2.98 -1.12
C HIS A 35 13.31 2.78 -2.35
N GLU A 36 13.07 3.50 -3.45
CA GLU A 36 13.93 3.43 -4.64
C GLU A 36 15.38 3.81 -4.34
N VAL A 37 15.61 4.85 -3.52
CA VAL A 37 16.96 5.24 -3.07
C VAL A 37 17.59 4.14 -2.21
N ILE A 38 16.84 3.55 -1.29
CA ILE A 38 17.33 2.44 -0.44
C ILE A 38 17.71 1.23 -1.29
N GLU A 39 16.84 0.83 -2.22
CA GLU A 39 17.07 -0.33 -3.11
C GLU A 39 18.27 -0.09 -4.04
N ALA A 40 18.39 1.12 -4.62
CA ALA A 40 19.52 1.49 -5.49
C ALA A 40 20.87 1.45 -4.76
N ASN A 41 20.85 1.63 -3.44
CA ASN A 41 22.04 1.65 -2.59
C ASN A 41 22.16 0.40 -1.70
N THR A 42 21.53 -0.72 -2.09
CA THR A 42 21.62 -1.97 -1.35
C THR A 42 23.08 -2.39 -1.13
N GLY A 43 23.48 -2.56 0.13
CA GLY A 43 24.85 -2.92 0.52
C GLY A 43 25.82 -1.74 0.68
N GLN A 44 25.38 -0.51 0.45
CA GLN A 44 26.11 0.70 0.83
C GLN A 44 25.99 0.98 2.34
N ASP A 45 26.82 1.89 2.83
CA ASP A 45 26.73 2.41 4.20
C ASP A 45 25.42 3.22 4.37
N ALA A 46 24.79 3.09 5.54
CA ALA A 46 23.59 3.83 5.91
C ALA A 46 23.78 5.35 5.80
N GLU A 47 24.99 5.87 6.03
CA GLU A 47 25.31 7.30 5.87
C GLU A 47 25.22 7.76 4.42
N VAL A 48 25.55 6.90 3.45
CA VAL A 48 25.41 7.23 2.02
C VAL A 48 23.95 7.35 1.65
N VAL A 49 23.13 6.39 2.09
CA VAL A 49 21.68 6.39 1.87
C VAL A 49 21.04 7.60 2.53
N SER A 50 21.41 7.90 3.78
CA SER A 50 20.91 9.04 4.55
C SER A 50 21.19 10.37 3.84
N ARG A 51 22.41 10.55 3.32
CA ARG A 51 22.77 11.74 2.55
C ARG A 51 21.94 11.87 1.28
N GLU A 52 21.77 10.80 0.52
CA GLU A 52 20.99 10.84 -0.72
C GLU A 52 19.50 11.11 -0.49
N LEU A 53 18.92 10.56 0.59
CA LEU A 53 17.56 10.88 1.02
C LEU A 53 17.44 12.38 1.36
N ALA A 54 18.41 12.93 2.10
CA ALA A 54 18.42 14.34 2.48
C ALA A 54 18.57 15.27 1.27
N GLU A 55 19.45 14.95 0.32
CA GLU A 55 19.65 15.72 -0.92
C GLU A 55 18.36 15.80 -1.76
N ARG A 56 17.53 14.75 -1.70
CA ARG A 56 16.26 14.67 -2.43
C ARG A 56 15.06 15.19 -1.63
N ASN A 57 15.27 15.74 -0.43
CA ASN A 57 14.22 16.14 0.52
C ASN A 57 13.21 15.01 0.80
N LEU A 58 13.71 13.76 0.88
CA LEU A 58 12.90 12.58 1.16
C LEU A 58 12.88 12.28 2.67
N PRO A 59 11.89 11.51 3.15
CA PRO A 59 11.86 11.04 4.53
C PRO A 59 13.15 10.31 4.90
N THR A 60 13.58 10.50 6.14
CA THR A 60 14.76 9.83 6.69
C THR A 60 14.51 8.32 6.87
N LEU A 61 15.59 7.53 7.00
CA LEU A 61 15.51 6.10 7.29
C LEU A 61 14.65 5.80 8.53
N GLU A 62 14.76 6.61 9.58
CA GLU A 62 13.96 6.46 10.80
C GLU A 62 12.48 6.74 10.55
N GLU A 63 12.16 7.80 9.81
CA GLU A 63 10.77 8.13 9.45
C GLU A 63 10.14 7.06 8.58
N ILE A 64 10.87 6.53 7.59
CA ILE A 64 10.42 5.40 6.75
C ILE A 64 10.13 4.19 7.62
N GLY A 65 11.03 3.86 8.56
CA GLY A 65 10.82 2.76 9.51
C GLY A 65 9.56 2.95 10.37
N LYS A 66 9.32 4.17 10.88
CA LYS A 66 8.09 4.50 11.62
C LYS A 66 6.84 4.36 10.76
N ILE A 67 6.88 4.82 9.51
CA ILE A 67 5.77 4.69 8.55
C ILE A 67 5.48 3.21 8.27
N GLN A 68 6.53 2.41 8.06
CA GLN A 68 6.40 0.96 7.86
C GLN A 68 5.76 0.28 9.06
N VAL A 69 6.30 0.46 10.28
CA VAL A 69 5.78 -0.22 11.47
C VAL A 69 4.31 0.15 11.72
N ARG A 70 3.94 1.42 11.54
CA ARG A 70 2.56 1.88 11.74
C ARG A 70 1.61 1.41 10.63
N GLY A 71 2.10 1.37 9.39
CA GLY A 71 1.26 1.16 8.20
C GLY A 71 1.18 -0.28 7.72
N THR A 72 2.10 -1.17 8.10
CA THR A 72 2.19 -2.51 7.48
C THR A 72 0.96 -3.37 7.75
N VAL A 73 0.41 -3.32 8.97
CA VAL A 73 -0.75 -4.14 9.35
C VAL A 73 -2.01 -3.69 8.61
N SER A 74 -2.30 -2.38 8.59
CA SER A 74 -3.44 -1.82 7.86
C SER A 74 -3.31 -2.06 6.36
N TRP A 75 -2.12 -1.84 5.82
CA TRP A 75 -1.81 -2.10 4.42
C TRP A 75 -2.07 -3.54 4.01
N TRP A 76 -1.65 -4.49 4.83
CA TRP A 76 -1.90 -5.91 4.60
C TRP A 76 -3.40 -6.23 4.65
N SER A 77 -4.13 -5.70 5.66
CA SER A 77 -5.57 -5.92 5.76
C SER A 77 -6.30 -5.44 4.51
N LEU A 78 -6.01 -4.22 4.04
CA LEU A 78 -6.62 -3.65 2.84
C LEU A 78 -6.39 -4.52 1.61
N HIS A 79 -5.15 -4.97 1.38
CA HIS A 79 -4.84 -5.83 0.23
C HIS A 79 -5.51 -7.19 0.33
N ARG A 80 -5.57 -7.76 1.54
CA ARG A 80 -6.26 -9.03 1.78
C ARG A 80 -7.76 -8.91 1.53
N ASP A 81 -8.37 -7.83 1.98
CA ASP A 81 -9.82 -7.63 1.82
C ASP A 81 -10.19 -7.31 0.37
N ARG A 82 -9.37 -6.50 -0.32
CA ARG A 82 -9.45 -6.33 -1.78
C ARG A 82 -9.42 -7.67 -2.50
N LYS A 83 -8.42 -8.52 -2.20
CA LYS A 83 -8.28 -9.86 -2.81
C LYS A 83 -9.53 -10.71 -2.60
N LYS A 84 -10.08 -10.75 -1.39
CA LYS A 84 -11.32 -11.49 -1.10
C LYS A 84 -12.50 -10.99 -1.92
N LEU A 85 -12.66 -9.67 -2.05
CA LEU A 85 -13.77 -9.09 -2.82
C LEU A 85 -13.64 -9.39 -4.32
N VAL A 86 -12.43 -9.27 -4.88
CA VAL A 86 -12.15 -9.63 -6.28
C VAL A 86 -12.44 -11.11 -6.52
N GLU A 87 -11.98 -12.01 -5.64
CA GLU A 87 -12.30 -13.43 -5.72
C GLU A 87 -13.80 -13.71 -5.61
N LYS A 88 -14.54 -12.91 -4.83
CA LYS A 88 -15.98 -13.03 -4.69
C LYS A 88 -16.71 -12.63 -5.97
N VAL A 89 -16.29 -11.53 -6.60
CA VAL A 89 -16.80 -11.08 -7.91
C VAL A 89 -16.53 -12.14 -8.98
N ALA A 90 -15.31 -12.69 -9.04
CA ALA A 90 -14.93 -13.71 -10.01
C ALA A 90 -15.71 -15.04 -9.87
N ARG A 91 -16.35 -15.28 -8.73
CA ARG A 91 -17.19 -16.47 -8.46
C ARG A 91 -18.67 -16.23 -8.70
N LEU A 92 -19.09 -15.01 -9.03
CA LEU A 92 -20.47 -14.76 -9.44
C LEU A 92 -20.71 -15.38 -10.83
N PRO A 93 -21.85 -16.06 -11.03
CA PRO A 93 -22.21 -16.53 -12.36
C PRO A 93 -22.34 -15.32 -13.29
N ALA A 94 -21.77 -15.40 -14.49
CA ALA A 94 -22.09 -14.47 -15.56
C ALA A 94 -23.59 -14.66 -15.86
N GLU A 95 -24.37 -13.61 -15.61
CA GLU A 95 -25.79 -13.57 -16.00
C GLU A 95 -25.94 -13.53 -17.53
#